data_AF-A0A2K2VWV8-F1
#
_entry.id   AF-A0A2K2VWV8-F1
#
_cell.length_a   1.000
_cell.length_b   1.000
_cell.length_c   1.000
_cell.angle_alpha   90.00
_cell.angle_beta   90.00
_cell.angle_gamma   90.00
#
_symmetry.space_group_name_H-M   'P 1'
#
loop_
_entity.id
_entity.type
_entity.pdbx_description
1 polymer ?
#
loop_
_entity_poly.entity_id
_entity_poly.type
_entity_poly.pdbx_seq_one_letter_code
_entity_poly.pdbx_strand_id
1 'polypeptide(L)'
;MAAGSSPPVDPKTVAQEVQKGKSLEEVQRIFGIESKSQVQDLYVRGLRQLGEIPQFEMPKAKNRSEAKVVDMGYRRSIGQSGSITLTRSLLLEKLGFQKGDVFQILRQGDDLILRKVE
;
A
#
# COMPACT_ATOMS: atom_id res chain seq x y z
N MET A 1 26.02 7.63 20.49
CA MET A 1 25.40 6.46 21.16
C MET A 1 24.11 6.94 21.84
N ALA A 2 22.96 6.34 21.54
CA ALA A 2 21.84 6.19 22.47
C ALA A 2 20.90 5.12 21.90
N ALA A 3 20.68 4.07 22.68
CA ALA A 3 20.07 2.82 22.28
C ALA A 3 18.59 2.97 21.88
N GLY A 4 18.16 2.12 20.95
CA GLY A 4 16.74 1.88 20.72
C GLY A 4 16.07 1.40 21.99
N SER A 5 15.07 2.16 22.44
CA SER A 5 14.15 1.74 23.47
C SER A 5 13.23 0.68 22.86
N SER A 6 13.55 -0.59 23.14
CA SER A 6 12.57 -1.67 23.10
C SER A 6 11.31 -1.21 23.86
N PRO A 7 10.10 -1.39 23.31
CA PRO A 7 8.90 -1.18 24.12
C PRO A 7 8.96 -2.10 25.36
N PRO A 8 8.44 -1.67 26.52
CA PRO A 8 8.47 -2.44 27.78
C PRO A 8 7.60 -3.72 27.76
N VAL A 9 7.08 -4.08 26.59
CA VAL A 9 6.14 -5.17 26.37
C VAL A 9 6.76 -6.16 25.41
N ASP A 10 6.95 -7.40 25.87
CA ASP A 10 7.50 -8.47 25.06
C ASP A 10 6.56 -8.84 23.90
N PRO A 11 7.03 -8.74 22.64
CA PRO A 11 6.24 -9.05 21.45
C PRO A 11 5.65 -10.48 21.44
N LYS A 12 6.38 -11.45 22.00
CA LYS A 12 5.93 -12.85 22.10
C LYS A 12 4.69 -13.00 22.96
N THR A 13 4.63 -12.27 24.08
CA THR A 13 3.51 -12.32 25.01
C THR A 13 2.26 -11.71 24.37
N VAL A 14 2.42 -10.60 23.64
CA VAL A 14 1.35 -9.99 22.84
C VAL A 14 0.82 -10.98 21.79
N ALA A 15 1.71 -11.67 21.07
CA ALA A 15 1.32 -12.68 20.09
C ALA A 15 0.53 -13.84 20.69
N GLN A 16 0.96 -14.35 21.85
CA GLN A 16 0.26 -15.43 22.55
C GLN A 16 -1.13 -15.02 23.02
N GLU A 17 -1.30 -13.80 23.54
CA GLU A 17 -2.61 -13.33 24.02
C GLU A 17 -3.62 -13.15 22.88
N VAL A 18 -3.16 -12.65 21.73
CA VAL A 18 -3.99 -12.57 20.52
C VAL A 18 -4.30 -13.98 19.97
N GLN A 19 -3.35 -14.92 19.95
CA GLN A 19 -3.59 -16.31 19.55
C GLN A 19 -4.55 -17.05 20.50
N LYS A 20 -4.59 -16.69 21.78
CA LYS A 20 -5.57 -17.17 22.76
C LYS A 20 -6.99 -16.61 22.52
N GLY A 21 -7.18 -15.81 21.48
CA GLY A 21 -8.49 -15.28 21.05
C GLY A 21 -8.85 -13.91 21.64
N LYS A 22 -7.92 -13.22 22.31
CA LYS A 22 -8.17 -11.86 22.83
C LYS A 22 -8.14 -10.84 21.72
N SER A 23 -9.05 -9.87 21.77
CA SER A 23 -9.08 -8.75 20.84
C SER A 23 -7.88 -7.81 21.04
N LEU A 24 -7.50 -7.09 19.98
CA LEU A 24 -6.43 -6.08 20.05
C LEU A 24 -6.68 -5.01 21.12
N GLU A 25 -7.95 -4.75 21.45
CA GLU A 25 -8.39 -3.80 22.47
C GLU A 25 -8.16 -4.31 23.89
N GLU A 26 -8.42 -5.60 24.14
CA GLU A 26 -8.12 -6.23 25.43
C GLU A 26 -6.62 -6.30 25.65
N VAL A 27 -5.88 -6.69 24.62
CA VAL A 27 -4.41 -6.73 24.65
C VAL A 27 -3.83 -5.32 24.88
N GLN A 28 -4.41 -4.30 24.26
CA GLN A 28 -4.06 -2.91 24.51
C GLN A 28 -4.22 -2.54 25.99
N ARG A 29 -5.35 -2.91 26.62
CA ARG A 29 -5.62 -2.63 28.04
C ARG A 29 -4.74 -3.42 28.99
N ILE A 30 -4.47 -4.70 28.69
CA ILE A 30 -3.65 -5.59 29.54
C ILE A 30 -2.20 -5.12 29.58
N PHE A 31 -1.65 -4.69 28.43
CA PHE A 31 -0.26 -4.30 28.31
C PHE A 31 -0.03 -2.79 28.38
N GLY A 32 -1.07 -2.00 28.64
CA GLY A 32 -0.97 -0.54 28.75
C GLY A 32 -0.43 0.14 27.48
N ILE A 33 -0.76 -0.41 26.30
CA ILE A 33 -0.24 0.09 25.02
C ILE A 33 -1.07 1.30 24.57
N GLU A 34 -0.41 2.39 24.19
CA GLU A 34 -1.10 3.64 23.86
C GLU A 34 -1.90 3.55 22.56
N SER A 35 -1.47 2.73 21.61
CA SER A 35 -2.10 2.63 20.28
C SER A 35 -2.32 1.20 19.80
N LYS A 36 -3.47 0.98 19.14
CA LYS A 36 -3.79 -0.30 18.47
C LYS A 36 -2.76 -0.68 17.41
N SER A 37 -2.20 0.31 16.72
CA SER A 37 -1.12 0.11 15.73
C SER A 37 0.15 -0.46 16.35
N GLN A 38 0.48 -0.05 17.58
CA GLN A 38 1.61 -0.60 18.32
C GLN A 38 1.34 -2.03 18.80
N VAL A 39 0.11 -2.36 19.21
CA VAL A 39 -0.30 -3.75 19.49
C VAL A 39 -0.12 -4.62 18.24
N GLN A 40 -0.52 -4.11 17.09
CA GLN A 40 -0.42 -4.82 15.81
C GLN A 40 1.05 -5.04 15.38
N ASP A 41 1.93 -4.05 15.55
CA ASP A 41 3.36 -4.20 15.27
C ASP A 41 4.03 -5.20 16.22
N LEU A 42 3.69 -5.16 17.52
CA LEU A 42 4.16 -6.13 18.51
C LEU A 42 3.67 -7.54 18.20
N TYR A 43 2.41 -7.69 17.78
CA TYR A 43 1.85 -8.97 17.35
C TYR A 43 2.63 -9.57 16.17
N VAL A 44 2.86 -8.79 15.11
CA VAL A 44 3.62 -9.24 13.92
C VAL A 44 5.06 -9.61 14.28
N ARG A 45 5.71 -8.82 15.14
CA ARG A 45 7.06 -9.12 15.63
C ARG A 45 7.10 -10.38 16.48
N GLY A 46 6.10 -10.60 17.34
CA GLY A 46 5.98 -11.78 18.19
C GLY A 46 5.78 -13.06 17.38
N LEU A 47 4.89 -13.05 16.39
CA LEU A 47 4.70 -14.16 15.45
C LEU A 47 6.00 -14.50 14.70
N ARG A 48 6.73 -13.48 14.21
CA ARG A 48 8.02 -13.67 13.54
C ARG A 48 9.06 -14.33 14.45
N GLN A 49 9.07 -13.97 15.74
CA GLN A 49 10.01 -14.53 16.71
C GLN A 49 9.62 -15.93 17.20
N LEU A 50 8.35 -16.31 17.10
CA LEU A 50 7.85 -17.64 17.47
C LEU A 50 8.08 -18.69 16.37
N GLY A 51 8.61 -18.29 15.21
CA GLY A 51 9.06 -19.21 14.16
C GLY A 51 7.93 -19.84 13.33
N GLU A 52 6.68 -19.49 13.58
CA GLU A 52 5.56 -19.85 12.70
C GLU A 52 5.39 -18.76 11.64
N ILE A 53 5.92 -19.02 10.45
CA ILE A 53 5.73 -18.17 9.29
C ILE A 53 4.44 -18.61 8.58
N PRO A 54 3.35 -17.84 8.69
CA PRO A 54 2.57 -17.49 7.52
C PRO A 54 3.07 -16.14 7.05
N GLN A 55 3.61 -16.09 5.83
CA GLN A 55 3.78 -14.83 5.10
C GLN A 55 2.39 -14.26 4.81
N PHE A 56 1.74 -13.66 5.81
CA PHE A 56 0.71 -12.68 5.54
C PHE A 56 1.43 -11.34 5.42
N GLU A 57 1.79 -11.01 4.18
CA GLU A 57 2.00 -9.63 3.83
C GLU A 57 0.70 -8.90 4.14
N MET A 58 0.66 -8.21 5.29
CA MET A 58 -0.27 -7.09 5.43
C MET A 58 -0.07 -6.24 4.18
N PRO A 59 -1.14 -5.82 3.47
CA PRO A 59 -1.00 -4.87 2.41
C PRO A 59 -0.39 -3.63 3.04
N LYS A 60 0.94 -3.50 2.90
CA LYS A 60 1.67 -2.34 3.35
C LYS A 60 0.95 -1.17 2.71
N ALA A 61 0.51 -0.24 3.56
CA ALA A 61 -0.06 1.04 3.16
C ALA A 61 0.61 1.45 1.85
N LYS A 62 -0.20 1.47 0.79
CA LYS A 62 0.13 1.59 -0.64
C LYS A 62 1.35 2.49 -0.87
N ASN A 63 2.54 1.96 -0.59
CA ASN A 63 3.75 2.41 -1.25
C ASN A 63 3.43 2.06 -2.68
N ARG A 64 3.10 3.09 -3.48
CA ARG A 64 3.25 3.03 -4.92
C ARG A 64 4.67 2.52 -5.12
N SER A 65 4.81 1.20 -5.22
CA SER A 65 5.98 0.56 -5.80
C SER A 65 6.29 1.37 -7.04
N GLU A 66 7.55 1.80 -7.15
CA GLU A 66 8.07 2.55 -8.30
C GLU A 66 7.30 2.13 -9.54
N ALA A 67 6.41 3.02 -10.02
CA ALA A 67 5.45 2.67 -11.03
C ALA A 67 6.24 2.35 -12.29
N LYS A 68 6.52 1.07 -12.52
CA LYS A 68 7.24 0.63 -13.71
C LYS A 68 6.40 1.05 -14.90
N VAL A 69 6.97 1.94 -15.72
CA VAL A 69 6.38 2.32 -17.00
C VAL A 69 6.42 1.06 -17.87
N VAL A 70 5.26 0.55 -18.23
CA VAL A 70 5.11 -0.60 -19.12
C VAL A 70 4.70 -0.08 -20.49
N ASP A 71 5.52 -0.31 -21.51
CA ASP A 71 5.12 -0.08 -22.89
C ASP A 71 4.13 -1.16 -23.32
N MET A 72 2.88 -0.76 -23.56
CA MET A 72 1.82 -1.64 -24.03
C MET A 72 1.64 -1.62 -25.55
N GLY A 73 2.52 -0.92 -26.29
CA GLY A 73 2.51 -0.86 -27.76
C GLY A 73 1.39 -0.01 -28.36
N TYR A 74 0.58 0.67 -27.54
CA TYR A 74 -0.51 1.52 -28.03
C TYR A 74 0.03 2.87 -28.51
N ARG A 75 0.01 3.08 -29.83
CA ARG A 75 0.41 4.35 -30.45
C ARG A 75 -0.82 5.18 -30.88
N ARG A 76 -0.70 6.50 -30.77
CA ARG A 76 -1.66 7.48 -31.27
C ARG A 76 -0.90 8.62 -31.94
N SER A 77 -1.47 9.17 -33.00
CA SER A 77 -0.97 10.39 -33.65
C SER A 77 -1.78 11.59 -33.20
N ILE A 78 -1.17 12.77 -33.27
CA ILE A 78 -1.85 14.04 -33.06
C ILE A 78 -2.70 14.31 -34.32
N GLY A 79 -4.00 14.52 -34.14
CA GLY A 79 -4.92 14.90 -35.20
C GLY A 79 -4.67 16.33 -35.70
N GLN A 80 -5.26 16.71 -36.82
CA GLN A 80 -5.07 18.04 -37.44
C GLN A 80 -5.39 19.20 -36.50
N SER A 81 -6.32 19.02 -35.56
CA SER A 81 -6.70 20.03 -34.57
C SER A 81 -5.82 20.02 -33.31
N GLY A 82 -4.71 19.28 -33.29
CA GLY A 82 -3.86 19.13 -32.11
C GLY A 82 -4.39 18.17 -31.04
N SER A 83 -5.35 17.30 -31.39
CA SER A 83 -5.99 16.38 -30.44
C SER A 83 -5.34 14.99 -30.43
N ILE A 84 -5.31 14.33 -29.27
CA ILE A 84 -4.98 12.91 -29.14
C ILE A 84 -6.20 12.21 -28.57
N THR A 85 -6.74 11.23 -29.30
CA THR A 85 -7.93 10.49 -28.87
C THR A 85 -7.55 9.19 -28.16
N LEU A 86 -7.87 9.12 -26.87
CA LEU A 86 -7.84 7.88 -26.10
C LEU A 86 -9.25 7.28 -26.10
N THR A 87 -9.43 6.22 -26.89
CA THR A 87 -10.75 5.61 -27.09
C THR A 87 -11.28 4.94 -25.82
N ARG A 88 -12.61 4.81 -25.72
CA ARG A 88 -13.27 4.11 -24.61
C ARG A 88 -12.69 2.70 -24.40
N SER A 89 -12.54 1.92 -25.47
CA SER A 89 -11.99 0.57 -25.38
C SER A 89 -10.53 0.56 -24.93
N LEU A 90 -9.72 1.58 -25.27
CA LEU A 90 -8.37 1.68 -24.72
C LEU A 90 -8.43 1.95 -23.21
N LEU A 91 -9.17 2.98 -22.78
CA LEU A 91 -9.18 3.41 -21.38
C LEU A 91 -9.84 2.38 -20.45
N LEU A 92 -11.03 1.88 -20.80
CA LEU A 92 -11.84 1.06 -19.89
C LEU A 92 -11.53 -0.44 -19.99
N GLU A 93 -11.37 -0.97 -21.21
CA GLU A 93 -11.22 -2.41 -21.42
C GLU A 93 -9.75 -2.84 -21.36
N LYS A 94 -8.84 -2.05 -21.94
CA LYS A 94 -7.42 -2.41 -22.07
C LYS A 94 -6.55 -1.90 -20.93
N LEU A 95 -6.82 -0.69 -20.42
CA LEU A 95 -6.05 -0.06 -19.35
C LEU A 95 -6.72 -0.14 -17.97
N GLY A 96 -7.99 -0.56 -17.91
CA GLY A 96 -8.71 -0.78 -16.65
C GLY A 96 -9.07 0.49 -15.87
N PHE A 97 -9.06 1.66 -16.52
CA PHE A 97 -9.60 2.88 -15.93
C PHE A 97 -11.13 2.82 -15.89
N GLN A 98 -11.72 3.68 -15.06
CA GLN A 98 -13.16 3.72 -14.86
C GLN A 98 -13.76 5.03 -15.35
N LYS A 99 -15.07 5.00 -15.66
CA LYS A 99 -15.82 6.21 -15.95
C LYS A 99 -15.83 7.09 -14.70
N GLY A 100 -15.40 8.33 -14.84
CA GLY A 100 -15.28 9.27 -13.71
C GLY A 100 -13.85 9.44 -13.19
N ASP A 101 -12.92 8.59 -13.61
CA ASP A 101 -11.50 8.79 -13.31
C ASP A 101 -11.02 10.12 -13.90
N VAL A 102 -10.34 10.92 -13.07
CA VAL A 102 -9.78 12.22 -13.46
C VAL A 102 -8.27 12.09 -13.63
N PHE A 103 -7.70 12.82 -14.59
CA PHE A 103 -6.27 12.79 -14.88
C PHE A 103 -5.69 14.19 -14.87
N GLN A 104 -4.59 14.36 -14.14
CA GLN A 104 -3.72 15.52 -14.26
C GLN A 104 -2.76 15.33 -15.44
N ILE A 105 -2.59 16.37 -16.24
CA ILE A 105 -1.63 16.41 -17.33
C ILE A 105 -0.32 16.97 -16.81
N LEU A 106 0.76 16.24 -17.00
CA LEU A 106 2.12 16.65 -16.63
C LEU A 106 3.04 16.52 -17.85
N ARG A 107 4.07 17.36 -17.90
CA ARG A 107 5.14 17.27 -18.91
C ARG A 107 6.46 16.99 -18.20
N GLN A 108 7.22 16.03 -18.71
CA GLN A 108 8.56 15.70 -18.23
C GLN A 108 9.50 15.55 -19.43
N GLY A 109 10.28 16.60 -19.72
CA GLY A 109 11.06 16.66 -20.96
C GLY A 109 10.16 16.59 -22.20
N ASP A 110 10.33 15.54 -22.99
CA ASP A 110 9.54 15.24 -24.19
C ASP A 110 8.33 14.33 -23.90
N ASP A 111 8.19 13.85 -22.68
CA ASP A 111 7.09 12.97 -22.29
C ASP A 111 5.86 13.78 -21.82
N LEU A 112 4.68 13.32 -22.25
CA LEU A 112 3.39 13.73 -21.72
C LEU A 112 2.85 12.61 -20.83
N ILE A 113 2.60 12.94 -19.57
CA ILE A 113 2.14 11.98 -18.56
C ILE A 113 0.71 12.36 -18.16
N LEU A 114 -0.22 11.41 -18.33
CA LEU A 114 -1.56 11.47 -17.76
C LEU A 114 -1.55 10.73 -16.42
N ARG A 115 -1.52 11.49 -15.32
CA ARG A 115 -1.51 10.93 -13.97
C ARG A 115 -2.92 10.93 -13.41
N LYS A 116 -3.48 9.75 -13.12
CA LYS A 116 -4.77 9.67 -12.43
C LYS A 116 -4.72 10.42 -11.09
N VAL A 117 -5.69 11.30 -10.87
CA VAL A 117 -5.94 12.02 -9.63
C VAL A 117 -7.31 11.59 -9.11
N GLU A 118 -7.35 11.30 -7.81
CA GLU A 118 -8.51 10.79 -7.08
C GLU A 118 -9.01 9.40 -7.56
#